data_AF-A0A5E4Q950-F1
#
_entry.id   AF-A0A5E4Q950-F1
#
_cell.length_a   1.000
_cell.length_b   1.000
_cell.length_c   1.000
_cell.angle_alpha   90.00
_cell.angle_beta   90.00
_cell.angle_gamma   90.00
#
_symmetry.space_group_name_H-M   'P 1'
#
loop_
_entity.id
_entity.type
_entity.pdbx_description
1 polymer ?
#
loop_
_entity_poly.entity_id
_entity_poly.type
_entity_poly.pdbx_seq_one_letter_code
_entity_poly.pdbx_strand_id
1 'polypeptide(L)'
;MTENEAQVKIAKVATVLAQTLYEQVTGGRIAPLFPSKPVVPAAHSGGLRQQRRGVFGGEGGAAVCGRVHNYSQYYLKGWDHKGVCIQTTMNFSQAVSPAFVKTDYNFTSGEYSTWTESVWQTMWVRVFVSSSGAGARLAAITGVFATVLAAVTTYWLQNYAPL
;
A
#
# COMPACT_ATOMS: atom_id res chain seq x y z
N MET A 1 4.96 27.48 1.75
CA MET A 1 3.85 27.04 2.63
C MET A 1 4.43 26.14 3.70
N THR A 2 4.29 26.51 4.96
CA THR A 2 4.64 25.61 6.06
C THR A 2 3.51 24.58 6.24
N GLU A 3 3.85 23.35 6.60
CA GLU A 3 2.93 22.22 6.70
C GLU A 3 1.66 22.53 7.52
N ASN A 4 1.81 23.33 8.57
CA ASN A 4 0.72 23.75 9.46
C ASN A 4 -0.33 24.65 8.77
N GLU A 5 0.07 25.48 7.80
CA GLU A 5 -0.83 26.39 7.10
C GLU A 5 -1.80 25.64 6.18
N ALA A 6 -1.29 24.62 5.49
CA ALA A 6 -2.09 23.76 4.62
C ALA A 6 -3.15 22.98 5.42
N GLN A 7 -2.76 22.42 6.58
CA GLN A 7 -3.68 21.70 7.46
C GLN A 7 -4.83 22.59 7.95
N VAL A 8 -4.53 23.83 8.34
CA VAL A 8 -5.56 24.79 8.80
C VAL A 8 -6.52 25.18 7.67
N LYS A 9 -6.01 25.36 6.44
CA LYS A 9 -6.86 25.65 5.28
C LYS A 9 -7.80 24.50 4.96
N ILE A 10 -7.31 23.26 4.98
CA ILE A 10 -8.14 22.06 4.77
C ILE A 10 -9.22 21.95 5.85
N ALA A 11 -8.86 22.18 7.13
CA ALA A 11 -9.82 22.14 8.23
C ALA A 11 -10.95 23.16 8.04
N LYS A 12 -10.63 24.40 7.66
CA LYS A 12 -11.64 25.43 7.39
C LYS A 12 -12.58 25.04 6.25
N VAL A 13 -12.04 24.51 5.15
CA VAL A 13 -12.85 24.04 4.01
C VAL A 13 -13.77 22.89 4.43
N ALA A 14 -13.26 21.93 5.22
CA ALA A 14 -14.06 20.82 5.72
C ALA A 14 -15.22 21.28 6.62
N THR A 15 -14.98 22.28 7.48
CA THR A 15 -16.03 22.85 8.34
C THR A 15 -17.12 23.52 7.52
N VAL A 16 -16.76 24.31 6.51
CA VAL A 16 -17.75 24.96 5.63
C VAL A 16 -18.55 23.91 4.86
N LEU A 17 -17.89 22.90 4.31
CA LEU A 17 -18.57 21.79 3.63
C LEU A 17 -19.55 21.05 4.55
N ALA A 18 -19.17 20.82 5.81
CA ALA A 18 -20.04 20.16 6.78
C ALA A 18 -21.30 21.01 7.08
N GLN A 19 -21.13 22.32 7.23
CA GLN A 19 -22.24 23.25 7.45
C GLN A 19 -23.19 23.29 6.24
N THR A 20 -22.65 23.38 5.02
CA THR A 20 -23.48 23.44 3.80
C THR A 20 -24.24 22.13 3.59
N LEU A 21 -23.61 20.98 3.81
CA LEU A 21 -24.29 19.69 3.73
C LEU A 21 -25.38 19.54 4.78
N TYR A 22 -25.15 20.02 6.00
CA TYR A 22 -26.17 19.95 7.04
C TYR A 22 -27.37 20.85 6.75
N GLU A 23 -27.14 22.08 6.30
CA GLU A 23 -28.21 22.99 5.88
C GLU A 23 -29.05 22.37 4.76
N GLN A 24 -28.43 21.68 3.78
CA GLN A 24 -29.13 20.98 2.70
C GLN A 24 -29.98 19.79 3.19
N VAL A 25 -29.51 19.04 4.18
CA VAL A 25 -30.20 17.83 4.67
C VAL A 25 -31.31 18.13 5.67
N THR A 26 -31.15 19.16 6.52
CA THR A 26 -32.05 19.42 7.65
C THR A 26 -32.86 20.71 7.53
N GLY A 27 -32.51 21.61 6.59
CA GLY A 27 -33.14 22.91 6.43
C GLY A 27 -32.81 23.92 7.53
N GLY A 28 -31.95 23.57 8.50
CA GLY A 28 -31.51 24.43 9.61
C GLY A 28 -30.00 24.65 9.63
N ARG A 29 -29.55 25.72 10.29
CA ARG A 29 -28.12 26.07 10.45
C ARG A 29 -27.55 25.49 11.75
N ILE A 30 -26.45 24.74 11.69
CA ILE A 30 -25.74 24.30 12.91
C ILE A 30 -25.05 25.51 13.55
N ALA A 31 -25.12 25.63 14.89
CA ALA A 31 -24.22 26.49 15.64
C ALA A 31 -22.74 26.10 15.37
N PRO A 32 -21.80 27.06 15.31
CA PRO A 32 -20.40 26.75 15.04
C PRO A 32 -19.83 25.80 16.10
N LEU A 33 -19.30 24.64 15.66
CA LEU A 33 -18.48 23.79 16.51
C LEU A 33 -17.18 24.52 16.85
N PHE A 34 -16.98 24.85 18.12
CA PHE A 34 -15.74 25.42 18.64
C PHE A 34 -14.53 24.55 18.27
N PRO A 35 -13.36 25.14 17.98
CA PRO A 35 -12.19 24.38 17.54
C PRO A 35 -11.60 23.60 18.73
N SER A 36 -11.84 22.28 18.77
CA SER A 36 -11.01 21.39 19.58
C SER A 36 -9.64 21.25 18.93
N LYS A 37 -8.57 21.38 19.72
CA LYS A 37 -7.17 21.25 19.29
C LYS A 37 -6.95 19.98 18.44
N PRO A 38 -6.16 20.02 17.35
CA PRO A 38 -5.90 18.85 16.54
C PRO A 38 -4.96 17.89 17.27
N VAL A 39 -5.45 16.72 17.64
CA VAL A 39 -4.61 15.56 17.96
C VAL A 39 -4.74 14.60 16.79
N VAL A 40 -3.62 14.35 16.09
CA VAL A 40 -3.56 13.45 14.93
C VAL A 40 -2.83 12.18 15.35
N PRO A 41 -3.49 11.01 15.32
CA PRO A 41 -2.79 9.77 15.07
C PRO A 41 -2.86 9.46 13.56
N ALA A 42 -1.70 9.22 12.97
CA ALA A 42 -1.58 8.76 11.59
C ALA A 42 -2.19 7.36 11.45
N ALA A 43 -3.22 7.20 10.65
CA ALA A 43 -3.74 5.89 10.26
C ALA A 43 -4.18 5.89 8.79
N HIS A 44 -4.02 4.74 8.14
CA HIS A 44 -4.36 4.51 6.75
C HIS A 44 -5.83 4.91 6.44
N SER A 45 -6.04 5.51 5.27
CA SER A 45 -7.22 6.29 4.85
C SER A 45 -8.56 5.56 4.89
N GLY A 46 -8.58 4.22 4.87
CA GLY A 46 -9.79 3.41 5.01
C GLY A 46 -10.38 3.42 6.43
N GLY A 47 -9.53 3.25 7.46
CA GLY A 47 -9.99 3.15 8.86
C GLY A 47 -10.39 4.50 9.48
N LEU A 48 -9.74 5.60 9.06
CA LEU A 48 -9.97 6.93 9.64
C LEU A 48 -11.35 7.52 9.36
N ARG A 49 -11.98 7.13 8.24
CA ARG A 49 -13.33 7.60 7.90
C ARG A 49 -14.40 6.90 8.72
N GLN A 50 -14.12 5.66 9.13
CA GLN A 50 -14.95 4.80 9.98
C GLN A 50 -15.03 5.31 11.41
N GLN A 51 -13.88 5.71 11.98
CA GLN A 51 -13.81 6.22 13.35
C GLN A 51 -14.46 7.59 13.54
N ARG A 52 -14.64 8.37 12.47
CA ARG A 52 -15.30 9.68 12.50
C ARG A 52 -16.80 9.68 12.22
N ARG A 53 -17.34 8.63 11.60
CA ARG A 53 -18.77 8.54 11.24
C ARG A 53 -19.56 7.46 11.95
N GLY A 54 -18.89 6.46 12.54
CA GLY A 54 -19.59 5.38 13.21
C GLY A 54 -19.85 5.65 14.69
N VAL A 55 -20.86 4.97 15.22
CA VAL A 55 -21.18 4.97 16.66
C VAL A 55 -20.38 3.85 17.31
N PHE A 56 -19.66 4.16 18.39
CA PHE A 56 -18.96 3.15 19.19
C PHE A 56 -19.98 2.29 19.92
N GLY A 57 -20.07 1.01 19.51
CA GLY A 57 -20.77 -0.03 20.23
C GLY A 57 -19.94 -0.51 21.43
N GLY A 58 -20.62 -1.03 22.45
CA GLY A 58 -20.05 -1.37 23.76
C GLY A 58 -18.78 -2.23 23.73
N GLU A 59 -17.99 -2.11 24.80
CA GLU A 59 -16.74 -2.85 24.98
C GLU A 59 -16.99 -4.37 24.97
N GLY A 60 -16.40 -5.05 24.00
CA GLY A 60 -16.53 -6.49 23.84
C GLY A 60 -15.53 -7.01 22.81
N GLY A 61 -15.13 -8.28 22.94
CA GLY A 61 -14.21 -8.91 22.00
C GLY A 61 -14.78 -9.00 20.57
N ALA A 62 -13.93 -9.31 19.59
CA ALA A 62 -14.27 -9.37 18.17
C ALA A 62 -15.50 -10.24 17.84
N ALA A 63 -15.80 -11.25 18.67
CA ALA A 63 -16.94 -12.15 18.52
C ALA A 63 -18.32 -11.49 18.70
N VAL A 64 -18.39 -10.26 19.22
CA VAL A 64 -19.65 -9.53 19.45
C VAL A 64 -20.02 -8.63 18.26
N CYS A 65 -19.05 -8.25 17.41
CA CYS A 65 -19.31 -7.50 16.19
C CYS A 65 -19.95 -8.39 15.11
N GLY A 66 -21.11 -8.00 14.58
CA GLY A 66 -21.79 -8.69 13.47
C GLY A 66 -23.27 -9.03 13.70
N ARG A 67 -23.87 -8.60 14.82
CA ARG A 67 -25.26 -8.99 15.19
C ARG A 67 -26.37 -8.03 14.73
N VAL A 68 -26.08 -6.98 13.98
CA VAL A 68 -27.09 -5.99 13.56
C VAL A 68 -27.20 -5.95 12.04
N HIS A 69 -28.39 -6.27 11.51
CA HIS A 69 -28.61 -6.50 10.07
C HIS A 69 -28.77 -5.23 9.20
N ASN A 70 -28.83 -4.03 9.78
CA ASN A 70 -29.02 -2.77 9.03
C ASN A 70 -27.77 -1.93 8.85
N TYR A 71 -26.68 -2.27 9.54
CA TYR A 71 -25.46 -1.47 9.55
C TYR A 71 -24.26 -2.38 9.38
N SER A 72 -23.29 -1.92 8.61
CA SER A 72 -21.99 -2.56 8.56
C SER A 72 -21.26 -2.32 9.88
N GLN A 73 -20.79 -3.39 10.53
CA GLN A 73 -20.06 -3.34 11.79
C GLN A 73 -18.61 -3.74 11.55
N TYR A 74 -17.67 -2.95 12.08
CA TYR A 74 -16.25 -3.21 11.94
C TYR A 74 -15.59 -3.20 13.32
N TYR A 75 -14.80 -4.24 13.62
CA TYR A 75 -14.04 -4.31 14.86
C TYR A 75 -12.69 -3.62 14.68
N LEU A 76 -12.45 -2.55 15.43
CA LEU A 76 -11.14 -1.91 15.50
C LEU A 76 -10.41 -2.41 16.74
N LYS A 77 -9.30 -3.12 16.54
CA LYS A 77 -8.44 -3.57 17.64
C LYS A 77 -7.60 -2.39 18.15
N GLY A 78 -7.76 -2.07 19.43
CA GLY A 78 -6.93 -1.11 20.14
C GLY A 78 -5.58 -1.69 20.55
N TRP A 79 -4.72 -0.82 21.07
CA TRP A 79 -3.35 -1.13 21.49
C TRP A 79 -3.33 -2.16 22.63
N ASP A 80 -4.27 -2.06 23.58
CA ASP A 80 -4.40 -2.95 24.74
C ASP A 80 -5.08 -4.30 24.43
N HIS A 81 -5.12 -4.70 23.16
CA HIS A 81 -5.85 -5.88 22.65
C HIS A 81 -7.37 -5.91 22.92
N LYS A 82 -7.88 -4.94 23.67
CA LYS A 82 -9.29 -4.54 23.70
C LYS A 82 -9.60 -3.79 22.42
N GLY A 83 -10.74 -4.09 21.80
CA GLY A 83 -11.21 -3.40 20.60
C GLY A 83 -12.61 -2.87 20.79
N VAL A 84 -12.98 -1.96 19.90
CA VAL A 84 -14.30 -1.34 19.87
C VAL A 84 -15.00 -1.73 18.59
N CYS A 85 -16.31 -1.96 18.69
CA CYS A 85 -17.14 -2.18 17.53
C CYS A 85 -17.62 -0.84 16.99
N ILE A 86 -17.41 -0.56 15.71
CA ILE A 86 -17.90 0.65 15.08
C ILE A 86 -19.05 0.28 14.16
N GLN A 87 -20.23 0.82 14.46
CA GLN A 87 -21.40 0.73 13.61
C GLN A 87 -21.36 1.86 12.58
N THR A 88 -21.32 1.52 11.29
CA THR A 88 -21.25 2.48 10.20
C THR A 88 -22.19 2.12 9.06
N THR A 89 -22.58 3.10 8.27
CA THR A 89 -23.33 2.93 7.01
C THR A 89 -22.42 2.80 5.79
N MET A 90 -21.11 2.75 6.00
CA MET A 90 -20.12 2.65 4.93
C MET A 90 -20.05 1.23 4.37
N ASN A 91 -20.63 1.05 3.18
CA ASN A 91 -20.55 -0.19 2.41
C ASN A 91 -19.42 -0.12 1.38
N PHE A 92 -18.76 -1.25 1.12
CA PHE A 92 -17.79 -1.37 0.04
C PHE A 92 -18.54 -1.62 -1.27
N SER A 93 -18.16 -0.89 -2.31
CA SER A 93 -18.59 -1.15 -3.68
C SER A 93 -17.37 -1.48 -4.53
N GLN A 94 -17.52 -2.44 -5.44
CA GLN A 94 -16.45 -2.84 -6.33
C GLN A 94 -16.29 -1.77 -7.41
N ALA A 95 -15.12 -1.12 -7.46
CA ALA A 95 -14.80 -0.14 -8.48
C ALA A 95 -14.15 -0.85 -9.68
N VAL A 96 -14.96 -1.57 -10.47
CA VAL A 96 -14.54 -2.17 -11.74
C VAL A 96 -15.15 -1.37 -12.89
N SER A 97 -14.36 -1.13 -13.93
CA SER A 97 -14.86 -0.45 -15.11
C SER A 97 -15.97 -1.26 -15.79
N PRO A 98 -17.10 -0.63 -16.20
CA PRO A 98 -18.17 -1.31 -16.93
C PRO A 98 -17.72 -1.98 -18.23
N ALA A 99 -16.57 -1.55 -18.79
CA ALA A 99 -15.93 -2.19 -19.94
C ALA A 99 -15.69 -3.69 -19.75
N PHE A 100 -15.48 -4.14 -18.50
CA PHE A 100 -15.18 -5.54 -18.17
C PHE A 100 -16.41 -6.33 -17.71
N VAL A 101 -17.55 -5.66 -17.50
CA VAL A 101 -18.80 -6.28 -17.01
C VAL A 101 -19.78 -6.51 -18.15
N LYS A 102 -19.79 -5.63 -19.16
CA LYS A 102 -20.64 -5.75 -20.36
C LYS A 102 -20.03 -6.76 -21.34
N THR A 103 -20.80 -7.76 -21.75
CA THR A 103 -20.35 -8.85 -22.66
C THR A 103 -19.98 -8.35 -24.05
N ASP A 104 -20.74 -7.41 -24.60
CA ASP A 104 -20.59 -6.93 -25.98
C ASP A 104 -19.97 -5.53 -26.04
N TYR A 105 -19.09 -5.22 -25.08
CA TYR A 105 -18.45 -3.91 -25.05
C TYR A 105 -17.37 -3.79 -26.11
N ASN A 106 -17.45 -2.73 -26.92
CA ASN A 106 -16.41 -2.39 -27.87
C ASN A 106 -15.24 -1.68 -27.16
N PHE A 107 -14.12 -2.39 -26.98
CA PHE A 107 -12.91 -1.87 -26.33
C PHE A 107 -12.26 -0.68 -27.06
N THR A 108 -12.59 -0.42 -28.32
CA THR A 108 -12.07 0.73 -29.07
C THR A 108 -12.93 1.99 -28.93
N SER A 109 -14.11 1.91 -28.27
CA SER A 109 -15.03 3.07 -28.16
C SER A 109 -14.48 4.19 -27.28
N GLY A 110 -13.62 3.86 -26.31
CA GLY A 110 -13.07 4.82 -25.34
C GLY A 110 -14.08 5.36 -24.32
N GLU A 111 -15.30 4.81 -24.26
CA GLU A 111 -16.38 5.29 -23.37
C GLU A 111 -16.10 4.97 -21.89
N TYR A 112 -15.59 3.78 -21.60
CA TYR A 112 -15.18 3.32 -20.27
C TYR A 112 -13.69 2.97 -20.23
N SER A 113 -13.08 3.14 -19.05
CA SER A 113 -11.66 2.83 -18.81
C SER A 113 -11.36 1.35 -19.08
N THR A 114 -10.34 1.08 -19.87
CA THR A 114 -9.87 -0.29 -20.20
C THR A 114 -8.50 -0.59 -19.60
N TRP A 115 -8.05 0.22 -18.63
CA TRP A 115 -6.77 0.01 -17.95
C TRP A 115 -6.77 -1.32 -17.19
N THR A 116 -5.81 -2.18 -17.54
CA THR A 116 -5.50 -3.42 -16.82
C THR A 116 -4.07 -3.38 -16.34
N GLU A 117 -3.82 -3.82 -15.12
CA GLU A 117 -2.47 -4.01 -14.61
C GLU A 117 -1.86 -5.30 -15.18
N SER A 118 -0.59 -5.27 -15.55
CA SER A 118 0.14 -6.46 -15.99
C SER A 118 0.46 -7.39 -14.81
N VAL A 119 0.42 -8.69 -15.04
CA VAL A 119 0.69 -9.70 -14.00
C VAL A 119 2.18 -10.06 -14.00
N TRP A 120 2.89 -9.71 -12.93
CA TRP A 120 4.31 -10.03 -12.74
C TRP A 120 4.47 -11.15 -11.69
N GLN A 121 5.30 -12.16 -11.97
CA GLN A 121 5.52 -13.27 -11.03
C GLN A 121 6.33 -12.85 -9.80
N THR A 122 7.42 -12.11 -10.01
CA THR A 122 8.23 -11.52 -8.94
C THR A 122 8.81 -10.21 -9.43
N MET A 123 8.89 -9.22 -8.53
CA MET A 123 9.52 -7.93 -8.79
C MET A 123 10.55 -7.70 -7.70
N TRP A 124 11.82 -7.62 -8.06
CA TRP A 124 12.89 -7.32 -7.13
C TRP A 124 13.95 -6.45 -7.80
N VAL A 125 14.59 -5.60 -7.01
CA VAL A 125 15.67 -4.73 -7.45
C VAL A 125 16.86 -4.95 -6.53
N ARG A 126 18.06 -5.09 -7.11
CA ARG A 126 19.32 -5.12 -6.35
C ARG A 126 20.34 -4.22 -7.04
N VAL A 127 21.18 -3.59 -6.24
CA VAL A 127 22.26 -2.72 -6.69
C VAL A 127 23.58 -3.43 -6.45
N PHE A 128 24.45 -3.47 -7.46
CA PHE A 128 25.76 -4.08 -7.36
C PHE A 128 26.82 -3.18 -8.00
N VAL A 129 28.04 -3.23 -7.46
CA VAL A 129 29.20 -2.62 -8.10
C VAL A 129 29.73 -3.59 -9.15
N SER A 130 29.76 -3.18 -10.41
CA SER A 130 30.39 -3.95 -11.48
C SER A 130 31.88 -3.62 -11.57
N SER A 131 32.74 -4.63 -11.71
CA SER A 131 34.15 -4.39 -12.02
C SER A 131 34.32 -3.95 -13.48
N SER A 132 35.49 -3.39 -13.82
CA SER A 132 35.81 -3.03 -15.19
C SER A 132 36.01 -4.27 -16.05
N GLY A 133 35.62 -4.21 -17.33
CA GLY A 133 35.76 -5.33 -18.27
C GLY A 133 37.22 -5.80 -18.45
N ALA A 134 38.20 -4.91 -18.23
CA ALA A 134 39.61 -5.25 -18.27
C ALA A 134 40.02 -6.17 -17.10
N GLY A 135 39.53 -5.91 -15.88
CA GLY A 135 39.84 -6.73 -14.71
C GLY A 135 39.30 -8.16 -14.85
N ALA A 136 38.07 -8.31 -15.36
CA ALA A 136 37.47 -9.62 -15.62
C ALA A 136 38.26 -10.44 -16.66
N ARG A 137 38.73 -9.79 -17.74
CA ARG A 137 39.54 -10.45 -18.78
C ARG A 137 40.91 -10.88 -18.26
N LEU A 138 41.56 -10.03 -17.48
CA LEU A 138 42.85 -10.36 -16.88
C LEU A 138 42.74 -11.54 -15.93
N ALA A 139 41.73 -11.56 -15.05
CA ALA A 139 41.49 -12.68 -14.13
C ALA A 139 41.21 -14.00 -14.88
N ALA A 140 40.47 -13.95 -15.99
CA ALA A 140 40.23 -15.13 -16.81
C ALA A 140 41.53 -15.66 -17.46
N ILE A 141 42.34 -14.76 -18.03
CA ILE A 141 43.61 -15.13 -18.67
C ILE A 141 44.58 -15.72 -17.63
N THR A 142 44.76 -15.07 -16.49
CA THR A 142 45.68 -15.58 -15.45
C THR A 142 45.21 -16.93 -14.90
N GLY A 143 43.91 -17.14 -14.75
CA GLY A 143 43.34 -18.44 -14.36
C GLY A 143 43.66 -19.55 -15.35
N VAL A 144 43.53 -19.29 -16.65
CA VAL A 144 43.89 -20.26 -17.71
C VAL A 144 45.38 -20.55 -17.72
N PHE A 145 46.23 -19.52 -17.62
CA PHE A 145 47.67 -19.71 -17.57
C PHE A 145 48.12 -20.52 -16.36
N ALA A 146 47.59 -20.23 -15.17
CA ALA A 146 47.92 -20.95 -13.95
C ALA A 146 47.52 -22.43 -14.03
N THR A 147 46.34 -22.72 -14.61
CA THR A 147 45.86 -24.10 -14.78
C THR A 147 46.69 -24.88 -15.81
N VAL A 148 47.05 -24.27 -16.94
CA VAL A 148 47.94 -24.90 -17.93
C VAL A 148 49.32 -25.18 -17.34
N LEU A 149 49.91 -24.20 -16.64
CA LEU A 149 51.20 -24.39 -15.98
C LEU A 149 51.14 -25.53 -14.97
N ALA A 150 50.10 -25.58 -14.13
CA ALA A 150 49.92 -26.67 -13.17
C ALA A 150 49.76 -28.04 -13.86
N ALA A 151 49.04 -28.12 -14.98
CA ALA A 151 48.87 -29.36 -15.74
C ALA A 151 50.20 -29.82 -16.37
N VAL A 152 50.97 -28.89 -16.93
CA VAL A 152 52.28 -29.19 -17.51
C VAL A 152 53.28 -29.62 -16.45
N THR A 153 53.34 -28.92 -15.30
CA THR A 153 54.27 -29.27 -14.22
C THR A 153 53.93 -30.62 -13.59
N THR A 154 52.64 -30.91 -13.36
CA THR A 154 52.22 -32.22 -12.85
C THR A 154 52.51 -33.35 -13.84
N TYR A 155 52.28 -33.14 -15.14
CA TYR A 155 52.66 -34.10 -16.18
C TYR A 155 54.18 -34.33 -16.22
N TRP A 156 54.99 -33.27 -16.16
CA TRP A 156 56.44 -33.36 -16.13
C TRP A 156 56.93 -34.12 -14.89
N LEU A 157 56.42 -33.80 -13.71
CA LEU A 157 56.78 -34.50 -12.48
C LEU A 157 56.42 -35.98 -12.57
N GLN A 158 55.25 -36.33 -13.11
CA GLN A 158 54.85 -37.73 -13.26
C GLN A 158 55.75 -38.51 -14.24
N ASN A 159 56.27 -37.86 -15.28
CA ASN A 159 57.09 -38.51 -16.30
C ASN A 159 58.59 -38.57 -15.96
N TYR A 160 59.07 -37.69 -15.08
CA TYR A 160 60.50 -37.53 -14.79
C TYR A 160 60.90 -37.62 -13.31
N ALA A 161 59.94 -37.78 -12.37
CA ALA A 161 60.28 -38.14 -11.00
C ALA A 161 60.50 -39.66 -10.90
N PRO A 162 61.73 -40.13 -10.66
CA PRO A 162 61.95 -41.53 -10.30
C PRO A 162 61.36 -41.75 -8.90
N LEU A 163 60.29 -42.53 -8.82
CA LEU A 163 59.88 -43.21 -7.59
C LEU A 163 60.82 -44.39 -7.32
#